data_AF-A0AAP2AI53-F1
#
_entry.id   AF-A0AAP2AI53-F1
#
_cell.length_a   1.000
_cell.length_b   1.000
_cell.length_c   1.000
_cell.angle_alpha   90.00
_cell.angle_beta   90.00
_cell.angle_gamma   90.00
#
_symmetry.space_group_name_H-M   'P 1'
#
loop_
_entity.id
_entity.type
_entity.pdbx_description
1 polymer ?
#
loop_
_entity_poly.entity_id
_entity_poly.type
_entity_poly.pdbx_seq_one_letter_code
_entity_poly.pdbx_strand_id
1 'polypeptide(L)' 'MRNNPYKSELKAARSQRNRLKTISARLKEMSCEWDGVSGWLETESERLADSVDEHLKALEEQIQDWEQGPDSQRDD' A
#
# COMPACT_ATOMS: atom_id res chain seq x y z
N MET A 1 17.47 -17.00 18.14
CA MET A 1 16.85 -16.16 17.09
C MET A 1 17.20 -14.71 17.39
N ARG A 2 17.99 -14.05 16.54
CA ARG A 2 18.29 -12.62 16.67
C ARG A 2 16.97 -11.88 16.39
N ASN A 3 16.49 -11.10 17.35
CA ASN A 3 15.21 -10.41 17.23
C ASN A 3 15.34 -9.38 16.09
N ASN A 4 14.49 -9.45 15.06
CA ASN A 4 14.51 -8.46 13.97
C ASN A 4 14.27 -7.06 14.59
N PRO A 5 15.18 -6.10 14.39
CA PRO A 5 15.06 -4.76 14.99
C PRO A 5 13.82 -4.00 14.52
N TYR A 6 13.27 -4.34 13.34
CA TYR A 6 12.12 -3.68 12.72
C TYR A 6 10.77 -4.29 13.11
N LYS A 7 10.69 -5.05 14.20
CA LYS A 7 9.46 -5.79 14.57
C LYS A 7 8.24 -4.89 14.78
N SER A 8 8.43 -3.69 15.36
CA SER A 8 7.39 -2.69 15.58
C SER A 8 6.89 -2.11 14.26
N GLU A 9 7.82 -1.74 13.40
CA GLU A 9 7.65 -1.13 12.10
C GLU A 9 6.90 -2.09 11.17
N LEU A 10 7.33 -3.36 11.13
CA LEU A 10 6.64 -4.43 10.40
C LEU A 10 5.20 -4.62 10.85
N LYS A 11 4.92 -4.56 12.15
CA LYS A 11 3.54 -4.66 12.66
C LYS A 11 2.70 -3.47 12.19
N ALA A 12 3.23 -2.26 12.29
CA ALA A 12 2.55 -1.05 11.85
C ALA A 12 2.30 -1.05 10.33
N ALA A 13 3.33 -1.35 9.54
CA ALA A 13 3.27 -1.37 8.08
C ALA A 13 2.33 -2.44 7.55
N ARG A 14 2.32 -3.66 8.11
CA ARG A 14 1.33 -4.69 7.73
C ARG A 14 -0.10 -4.26 8.02
N SER A 15 -0.33 -3.58 9.14
CA SER A 15 -1.64 -3.01 9.50
C SER A 15 -2.05 -1.91 8.51
N GLN A 16 -1.15 -0.97 8.20
CA GLN A 16 -1.37 0.09 7.22
C GLN A 16 -1.64 -0.46 5.82
N ARG A 17 -0.84 -1.43 5.36
CA ARG A 17 -1.03 -2.12 4.08
C ARG A 17 -2.43 -2.71 3.95
N ASN A 18 -2.93 -3.39 4.99
CA ASN A 18 -4.28 -3.97 4.93
C ASN A 18 -5.38 -2.89 4.84
N ARG A 19 -5.20 -1.76 5.53
CA ARG A 19 -6.13 -0.62 5.44
C ARG A 19 -6.10 0.01 4.04
N LEU A 20 -4.91 0.24 3.49
CA LEU A 20 -4.73 0.79 2.15
C LEU A 20 -5.32 -0.12 1.07
N LYS A 21 -5.16 -1.45 1.17
CA LYS A 21 -5.83 -2.41 0.27
C LYS A 21 -7.35 -2.26 0.31
N THR A 22 -7.91 -2.05 1.50
CA THR A 22 -9.35 -1.81 1.66
C THR A 22 -9.76 -0.48 1.04
N ILE A 23 -8.98 0.59 1.24
CA ILE A 23 -9.25 1.91 0.65
C ILE A 23 -9.20 1.87 -0.87
N SER A 24 -8.16 1.28 -1.46
CA SER A 24 -8.03 1.12 -2.92
C SER A 24 -9.23 0.37 -3.51
N ALA A 25 -9.64 -0.75 -2.89
CA ALA A 25 -10.82 -1.49 -3.33
C ALA A 25 -12.09 -0.63 -3.30
N ARG A 26 -12.31 0.15 -2.23
CA ARG A 26 -13.47 1.04 -2.11
C ARG A 26 -13.45 2.18 -3.12
N LEU A 27 -12.30 2.75 -3.43
CA LEU A 27 -12.17 3.79 -4.44
C LEU A 27 -12.50 3.27 -5.84
N LYS A 28 -12.09 2.03 -6.16
CA LYS A 28 -12.44 1.36 -7.42
C LYS A 28 -13.92 1.06 -7.51
N GLU A 29 -14.53 0.58 -6.43
CA GLU A 29 -15.99 0.39 -6.35
C GLU A 29 -16.74 1.73 -6.58
N MET A 30 -16.32 2.79 -5.87
CA MET A 30 -16.89 4.14 -6.03
C MET A 30 -16.73 4.68 -7.45
N SER A 31 -15.60 4.40 -8.12
CA SER A 31 -15.44 4.78 -9.54
C SER A 31 -16.54 4.16 -10.41
N CYS A 32 -16.78 2.85 -10.26
CA CYS A 32 -17.82 2.15 -11.02
C CYS A 32 -19.25 2.67 -10.73
N GLU A 33 -19.50 3.20 -9.53
CA GLU A 33 -20.79 3.83 -9.20
C GLU A 33 -21.02 5.13 -10.01
N TRP A 34 -19.97 5.76 -10.52
CA TRP A 34 -20.04 6.98 -11.33
C TRP A 34 -20.07 6.72 -12.84
N ASP A 35 -19.87 5.48 -13.29
CA ASP A 35 -19.95 5.12 -14.71
C ASP A 35 -21.30 5.52 -15.31
N GLY A 36 -21.26 6.26 -16.41
CA GLY A 36 -22.44 6.80 -17.08
C GLY A 36 -23.18 7.91 -16.31
N VAL A 37 -22.71 8.30 -15.11
CA VAL A 37 -23.29 9.37 -14.28
C VAL A 37 -22.39 10.60 -14.28
N SER A 38 -21.09 10.44 -14.00
CA SER A 38 -20.12 11.53 -13.90
C SER A 38 -18.70 11.05 -14.21
N GLY A 39 -18.26 11.26 -15.45
CA GLY A 39 -16.91 10.87 -15.87
C GLY A 39 -15.78 11.57 -15.09
N TRP A 40 -16.04 12.76 -14.53
CA TRP A 40 -15.04 13.41 -13.67
C TRP A 40 -14.89 12.70 -12.32
N LEU A 41 -16.00 12.28 -11.69
CA LEU A 41 -15.96 11.57 -10.40
C LEU A 41 -15.42 10.15 -10.55
N GLU A 42 -15.75 9.48 -11.66
CA GLU A 42 -15.14 8.21 -12.08
C GLU A 42 -13.61 8.36 -12.16
N THR A 43 -13.13 9.25 -13.06
CA THR A 43 -11.69 9.48 -13.27
C THR A 43 -10.96 9.89 -11.99
N GLU A 44 -11.55 10.76 -11.16
CA GLU A 44 -10.93 11.21 -9.92
C GLU A 44 -10.84 10.10 -8.86
N SER A 45 -11.86 9.23 -8.80
CA SER A 45 -11.86 8.06 -7.91
C SER A 45 -10.81 7.03 -8.34
N GLU A 46 -10.64 6.81 -9.64
CA GLU A 46 -9.58 5.96 -10.20
C GLU A 46 -8.20 6.51 -9.90
N ARG A 47 -7.99 7.81 -10.15
CA ARG A 47 -6.71 8.48 -9.87
C ARG A 47 -6.32 8.38 -8.39
N LEU A 48 -7.29 8.50 -7.49
CA LEU A 48 -7.04 8.33 -6.06
C LEU A 48 -6.71 6.86 -5.72
N ALA A 49 -7.37 5.89 -6.37
CA ALA A 49 -7.05 4.47 -6.21
C ALA A 49 -5.63 4.15 -6.68
N ASP A 50 -5.21 4.72 -7.82
CA ASP A 50 -3.86 4.56 -8.36
C ASP A 50 -2.79 5.11 -7.40
N SER A 51 -3.01 6.29 -6.82
CA SER A 51 -2.10 6.85 -5.82
C SER A 51 -1.98 5.98 -4.56
N VAL A 52 -3.09 5.36 -4.13
CA VAL A 52 -3.08 4.40 -3.02
C VAL A 52 -2.33 3.13 -3.40
N ASP A 53 -2.48 2.64 -4.63
CA ASP A 53 -1.78 1.45 -5.14
C ASP A 53 -0.26 1.70 -5.28
N GLU A 54 0.17 2.90 -5.68
CA GLU A 54 1.57 3.30 -5.67
C GLU A 54 2.15 3.31 -4.24
N HIS A 55 1.42 3.89 -3.28
CA HIS A 55 1.84 3.87 -1.89
C HIS A 55 1.89 2.45 -1.31
N LEU A 56 0.95 1.58 -1.71
CA LEU A 56 0.96 0.16 -1.34
C LEU A 56 2.23 -0.55 -1.83
N LYS A 57 2.65 -0.32 -3.07
CA LYS A 57 3.90 -0.91 -3.62
C LYS A 57 5.11 -0.49 -2.81
N ALA A 58 5.26 0.82 -2.58
CA ALA A 58 6.37 1.35 -1.77
C ALA A 58 6.37 0.77 -0.33
N LEU A 59 5.19 0.60 0.26
CA LEU A 59 5.07 0.00 1.60
C LEU A 59 5.39 -1.50 1.60
N GLU A 60 5.03 -2.22 0.54
CA GLU A 60 5.36 -3.65 0.38
C GLU A 60 6.87 -3.86 0.18
N GLU A 61 7.54 -3.00 -0.59
CA GLU A 61 9.00 -2.97 -0.73
C GLU A 61 9.67 -2.73 0.64
N GLN A 62 9.23 -1.71 1.37
CA GLN A 62 9.78 -1.40 2.69
C GLN A 62 9.59 -2.54 3.71
N ILE A 63 8.45 -3.25 3.64
CA ILE A 63 8.20 -4.44 4.46
C ILE A 63 9.19 -5.56 4.10
N GLN A 64 9.45 -5.79 2.81
CA GLN A 64 10.41 -6.81 2.36
C GLN A 64 11.83 -6.50 2.86
N ASP A 65 12.25 -5.24 2.78
CA ASP A 65 13.57 -4.81 3.28
C ASP A 65 13.70 -5.05 4.79
N TRP A 66 12.67 -4.67 5.56
CA TRP A 66 12.67 -4.89 6.99
C TRP A 66 12.60 -6.37 7.37
N GLU A 67 11.91 -7.21 6.60
CA GLU A 67 11.86 -8.66 6.81
C GLU A 67 13.25 -9.32 6.61
N GLN A 68 14.02 -8.83 5.63
CA GLN A 68 15.38 -9.28 5.33
C GLN A 68 16.40 -8.85 6.39
N GLY A 69 16.14 -7.76 7.10
CA GLY A 69 16.97 -7.30 8.23
C GLY A 69 18.29 -6.65 7.80
N PRO A 70 19.03 -6.08 8.76
CA PRO A 70 20.15 -5.15 8.49
C PRO A 70 21.38 -5.76 7.82
N ASP A 71 21.48 -7.09 7.74
CA ASP A 71 22.61 -7.77 7.08
C ASP A 71 22.45 -7.83 5.55
N SER A 72 21.25 -7.54 5.02
CA SER A 72 20.96 -7.54 3.57
C SER A 72 21.33 -6.22 2.88
N GLN A 73 21.85 -5.25 3.65
CA GLN A 73 22.22 -3.90 3.20
C GLN A 73 23.76 -3.74 3.08
N ARG A 74 24.53 -4.83 3.18
CA ARG A 74 26.00 -4.84 3.22
C ARG A 74 26.68 -5.38 1.95
N ASP A 75 25.92 -5.77 0.94
CA ASP A 75 26.44 -6.37 -0.30
C ASP A 75 26.30 -5.43 -1.52
N ASP A 76 26.65 -4.15 -1.36
CA ASP A 76 26.89 -3.18 -2.45
C ASP A 76 28.32 -2.63 -2.41
#